data_AF-A0A4V1T0F5-F1
#
_entry.id   AF-A0A4V1T0F5-F1
#
_cell.length_a   1.000
_cell.length_b   1.000
_cell.length_c   1.000
_cell.angle_alpha   90.00
_cell.angle_beta   90.00
_cell.angle_gamma   90.00
#
_symmetry.space_group_name_H-M   'P 1'
#
loop_
_entity.id
_entity.type
_entity.pdbx_description
1 polymer ?
#
loop_
_entity_poly.entity_id
_entity_poly.type
_entity_poly.pdbx_seq_one_letter_code
_entity_poly.pdbx_strand_id
1 'polypeptide(L)'
;MFKKLYLMAVMGASVACQATPGDPIKVAGSRNLQPDEQQSIVCKEVTGMITNYNYKKIKLNDSISTVIFNSYIKRLDENRNYLLASDLKDFDQYKTQLDDDLQKGELNHAFYIFNVYQKRYNERIKYSLEQVNKSFDFSQKESFMFNREDQPWVSSVADSVKLLILIYAILP
;
A
#
# COMPACT_ATOMS: atom_id res chain seq x y z
N MET A 1 11.44 28.78 48.19
CA MET A 1 12.10 27.61 47.57
C MET A 1 11.20 26.84 46.59
N PHE A 2 9.86 26.97 46.65
CA PHE A 2 8.92 26.27 45.75
C PHE A 2 8.87 26.76 44.28
N LYS A 3 9.22 28.02 43.98
CA LYS A 3 9.26 28.52 42.59
C LYS A 3 10.32 27.84 41.71
N LYS A 4 11.45 27.42 42.29
CA LYS A 4 12.50 26.68 41.57
C LYS A 4 12.10 25.22 41.29
N LEU A 5 11.28 24.63 42.17
CA LEU A 5 10.74 23.28 41.99
C LEU A 5 9.66 23.24 40.90
N TYR A 6 8.83 24.29 40.79
CA TYR A 6 7.83 24.42 39.73
C TYR A 6 8.47 24.67 38.35
N LEU A 7 9.57 25.44 38.30
CA LEU A 7 10.29 25.68 37.04
C LEU A 7 10.96 24.41 36.50
N MET A 8 11.44 23.51 37.37
CA MET A 8 12.00 22.21 36.96
C MET A 8 10.93 21.22 36.51
N ALA A 9 9.74 21.24 37.11
CA ALA A 9 8.63 20.38 36.70
C ALA A 9 8.07 20.75 35.31
N VAL A 10 8.11 22.02 34.91
CA VAL A 10 7.63 22.47 33.59
C VAL A 10 8.64 22.15 32.46
N MET A 11 9.95 22.10 32.75
CA MET A 11 10.96 21.67 31.77
C MET A 11 11.02 20.14 31.57
N GLY A 12 10.50 19.35 32.51
CA GLY A 12 10.43 17.88 32.38
C GLY A 12 9.28 17.38 31.51
N ALA A 13 8.32 18.23 31.14
CA ALA A 13 7.10 17.84 30.44
C ALA A 13 7.19 17.96 28.90
N SER A 14 8.25 18.56 28.33
CA SER A 14 8.40 18.72 26.89
C SER A 14 9.13 17.55 26.19
N VAL A 15 9.45 16.48 26.91
CA VAL A 15 10.08 15.26 26.36
C VAL A 15 9.09 14.08 26.32
N ALA A 16 7.78 14.34 26.48
CA ALA A 16 6.76 13.33 26.25
C ALA A 16 6.20 13.46 24.82
N CYS A 17 6.28 12.36 24.06
CA CYS A 17 5.79 12.16 22.70
C CYS A 17 6.67 12.71 21.57
N GLN A 18 7.88 12.16 21.42
CA GLN A 18 8.34 11.81 20.08
C GLN A 18 8.14 10.31 19.91
N ALA A 19 6.92 9.91 19.55
CA ALA A 19 6.74 8.63 18.88
C ALA A 19 7.27 8.86 17.46
N THR A 20 8.60 8.77 17.30
CA THR A 20 9.22 8.86 15.98
C THR A 20 8.67 7.71 15.17
N PRO A 21 7.91 7.96 14.09
CA PRO A 21 7.48 6.90 13.19
C PRO A 21 8.72 6.13 12.73
N GLY A 22 8.61 4.83 12.52
CA GLY A 22 9.73 4.05 11.98
C GLY A 22 10.31 4.67 10.70
N ASP A 23 11.56 4.35 10.38
CA ASP A 23 12.20 4.95 9.21
C ASP A 23 11.46 4.59 7.91
N PRO A 24 11.10 5.57 7.07
CA PRO A 24 10.32 5.33 5.86
C PRO A 24 11.13 4.55 4.82
N ILE A 25 10.54 3.50 4.27
CA ILE A 25 11.16 2.67 3.23
C ILE A 25 11.02 3.38 1.86
N LYS A 26 12.15 3.82 1.30
CA LYS A 26 12.17 4.54 0.02
C LYS A 26 12.11 3.58 -1.16
N VAL A 27 11.28 3.92 -2.14
CA VAL A 27 11.06 3.20 -3.40
C VAL A 27 11.42 4.11 -4.57
N ALA A 28 12.52 3.79 -5.27
CA ALA A 28 12.91 4.49 -6.48
C ALA A 28 11.82 4.40 -7.57
N GLY A 29 11.51 5.53 -8.22
CA GLY A 29 10.44 5.61 -9.22
C GLY A 29 9.04 5.90 -8.66
N SER A 30 8.90 6.02 -7.33
CA SER A 30 7.69 6.51 -6.66
C SER A 30 7.87 7.95 -6.17
N ARG A 31 6.79 8.56 -5.64
CA ARG A 31 6.86 9.84 -4.94
C ARG A 31 7.38 9.72 -3.51
N ASN A 32 7.66 8.50 -3.02
CA ASN A 32 8.07 8.22 -1.65
C ASN A 32 7.16 8.91 -0.64
N LEU A 33 5.85 8.67 -0.76
CA LEU A 33 4.90 9.18 0.22
C LEU A 33 5.24 8.62 1.60
N GLN A 34 5.08 9.46 2.61
CA GLN A 34 5.31 9.12 4.00
C GLN A 34 4.06 9.46 4.81
N PRO A 35 3.76 8.67 5.84
CA PRO A 35 2.70 9.04 6.77
C PRO A 35 3.09 10.32 7.50
N ASP A 36 2.11 11.19 7.75
CA ASP A 36 2.31 12.29 8.70
C ASP A 36 2.06 11.81 10.15
N GLU A 37 2.50 12.60 11.13
CA GLU A 37 2.35 12.27 12.54
C GLU A 37 0.87 12.12 12.97
N GLN A 38 -0.03 12.92 12.37
CA GLN A 38 -1.45 12.85 12.69
C GLN A 38 -2.06 11.54 12.22
N GLN A 39 -1.67 11.04 11.04
CA GLN A 39 -2.13 9.76 10.51
C GLN A 39 -1.74 8.60 11.43
N SER A 40 -0.56 8.62 12.05
CA SER A 40 -0.15 7.61 13.03
C SER A 40 -1.07 7.59 14.26
N ILE A 41 -1.36 8.78 14.81
CA ILE A 41 -2.28 8.93 15.95
C ILE A 41 -3.69 8.46 15.57
N VAL A 42 -4.20 8.92 14.42
CA VAL A 42 -5.52 8.52 13.91
C VAL A 42 -5.61 7.01 13.68
N CYS A 43 -4.57 6.40 13.12
CA CYS A 43 -4.50 4.96 12.91
C CYS A 43 -4.68 4.20 14.23
N LYS A 44 -3.95 4.62 15.28
CA LYS A 44 -4.01 3.99 16.60
C LYS A 44 -5.40 4.16 17.24
N GLU A 45 -5.97 5.37 17.19
CA GLU A 45 -7.30 5.64 17.74
C GLU A 45 -8.39 4.85 17.02
N VAL A 46 -8.40 4.84 15.69
CA VAL A 46 -9.36 4.07 14.89
C VAL A 46 -9.22 2.57 15.17
N THR A 47 -7.99 2.07 15.26
CA THR A 47 -7.72 0.66 15.62
C THR A 47 -8.26 0.34 17.01
N GLY A 48 -8.02 1.21 18.00
CA GLY A 48 -8.56 1.10 19.35
C GLY A 48 -10.08 1.12 19.38
N MET A 49 -10.71 1.96 18.57
CA MET A 49 -12.18 2.03 18.49
C MET A 49 -12.78 0.75 17.91
N ILE A 50 -12.22 0.26 16.79
CA ILE A 50 -12.69 -0.97 16.13
C ILE A 50 -12.49 -2.17 17.06
N THR A 51 -11.33 -2.31 17.69
CA THR A 51 -11.04 -3.49 18.53
C THR A 51 -11.88 -3.52 19.81
N ASN A 52 -12.12 -2.38 20.45
CA ASN A 52 -12.82 -2.34 21.74
C ASN A 52 -14.34 -2.21 21.60
N TYR A 53 -14.83 -1.41 20.66
CA TYR A 53 -16.25 -1.03 20.60
C TYR A 53 -17.04 -1.72 19.49
N ASN A 54 -16.41 -2.41 18.54
CA ASN A 54 -17.16 -3.17 17.55
C ASN A 54 -18.03 -4.24 18.24
N TYR A 55 -19.25 -4.45 17.73
CA TYR A 55 -20.17 -5.47 18.21
C TYR A 55 -19.56 -6.87 18.08
N LYS A 56 -18.93 -7.14 16.94
CA LYS A 56 -18.16 -8.36 16.71
C LYS A 56 -16.81 -8.21 17.39
N LYS A 57 -16.61 -8.94 18.50
CA LYS A 57 -15.35 -8.96 19.25
C LYS A 57 -14.28 -9.77 18.50
N ILE A 58 -13.64 -9.13 17.54
CA ILE A 58 -12.52 -9.69 16.79
C ILE A 58 -11.22 -9.23 17.46
N LYS A 59 -10.33 -10.18 17.76
CA LYS A 59 -8.96 -9.86 18.17
C LYS A 59 -8.13 -9.53 16.95
N LEU A 60 -7.43 -8.40 16.98
CA LEU A 60 -6.44 -8.05 15.98
C LEU A 60 -5.19 -8.93 16.22
N ASN A 61 -4.90 -9.81 15.26
CA ASN A 61 -3.83 -10.81 15.29
C ASN A 61 -3.42 -11.19 13.85
N ASP A 62 -2.44 -12.08 13.69
CA ASP A 62 -1.90 -12.54 12.41
C ASP A 62 -2.96 -13.01 11.40
N SER A 63 -4.02 -13.68 11.88
CA SER A 63 -5.10 -14.15 11.02
C SER A 63 -5.89 -12.97 10.45
N ILE A 64 -6.18 -11.95 11.26
CA ILE A 64 -6.85 -10.73 10.81
C ILE A 64 -5.90 -9.86 9.98
N SER A 65 -4.62 -9.81 10.34
CA SER A 65 -3.54 -9.17 9.59
C SER A 65 -3.52 -9.66 8.14
N THR A 66 -3.59 -10.98 7.93
CA THR A 66 -3.63 -11.59 6.60
C THR A 66 -4.87 -11.16 5.81
N VAL A 67 -6.03 -11.03 6.47
CA VAL A 67 -7.27 -10.55 5.84
C VAL A 67 -7.13 -9.08 5.44
N ILE A 68 -6.56 -8.24 6.31
CA ILE A 68 -6.30 -6.82 6.05
C ILE A 68 -5.34 -6.68 4.87
N PHE A 69 -4.22 -7.41 4.89
CA PHE A 69 -3.23 -7.44 3.84
C PHE A 69 -3.85 -7.80 2.48
N ASN A 70 -4.57 -8.91 2.41
CA ASN A 70 -5.20 -9.36 1.16
C ASN A 70 -6.24 -8.36 0.65
N SER A 71 -7.03 -7.78 1.56
CA SER A 71 -8.02 -6.76 1.23
C SER A 71 -7.35 -5.47 0.73
N TYR A 72 -6.22 -5.09 1.32
CA TYR A 72 -5.47 -3.91 0.93
C TYR A 72 -4.87 -4.07 -0.46
N ILE A 73 -4.18 -5.19 -0.73
CA ILE A 73 -3.66 -5.51 -2.07
C ILE A 73 -4.78 -5.54 -3.10
N LYS A 74 -5.93 -6.18 -2.78
CA LYS A 74 -7.09 -6.19 -3.67
C LYS A 74 -7.61 -4.78 -3.94
N ARG A 75 -7.68 -3.90 -2.93
CA ARG A 75 -8.10 -2.51 -3.09
C ARG A 75 -7.17 -1.71 -4.00
N LEU A 76 -5.86 -2.00 -3.96
CA LEU A 76 -4.86 -1.34 -4.79
C LEU A 76 -4.91 -1.79 -6.25
N ASP A 77 -5.02 -3.10 -6.48
CA ASP A 77 -4.94 -3.67 -7.82
C ASP A 77 -5.84 -4.91 -8.00
N GLU A 78 -7.16 -4.68 -7.93
CA GLU A 78 -8.18 -5.73 -8.02
C GLU A 78 -8.04 -6.59 -9.28
N ASN A 79 -7.79 -5.96 -10.43
CA ASN A 79 -7.61 -6.63 -11.71
C ASN A 79 -6.15 -7.08 -12.00
N ARG A 80 -5.26 -7.02 -11.01
CA ARG A 80 -3.87 -7.52 -11.11
C ARG A 80 -3.14 -7.02 -12.36
N ASN A 81 -3.26 -5.72 -12.62
CA ASN A 81 -2.79 -5.05 -13.83
C ASN A 81 -1.48 -4.29 -13.63
N TYR A 82 -1.08 -4.00 -12.39
CA TYR A 82 0.04 -3.14 -12.05
C TYR A 82 1.12 -3.88 -11.26
N LEU A 83 0.76 -4.52 -10.15
CA LEU A 83 1.72 -5.19 -9.29
C LEU A 83 2.26 -6.46 -9.95
N LEU A 84 3.54 -6.74 -9.72
CA LEU A 84 4.18 -7.95 -10.22
C LEU A 84 4.17 -9.05 -9.17
N ALA A 85 4.22 -10.31 -9.60
CA ALA A 85 4.37 -11.45 -8.69
C ALA A 85 5.59 -11.31 -7.75
N SER A 86 6.67 -10.65 -8.20
CA SER A 86 7.84 -10.35 -7.36
C SER A 86 7.54 -9.36 -6.24
N ASP A 87 6.66 -8.38 -6.49
CA ASP A 87 6.29 -7.38 -5.49
C ASP A 87 5.47 -8.05 -4.37
N LEU A 88 4.53 -8.90 -4.76
CA LEU A 88 3.71 -9.68 -3.82
C LEU A 88 4.58 -10.58 -2.92
N LYS A 89 5.58 -11.23 -3.52
CA LYS A 89 6.55 -12.05 -2.76
C LYS A 89 7.36 -11.23 -1.76
N ASP A 90 7.75 -10.01 -2.13
CA ASP A 90 8.43 -9.10 -1.21
C ASP A 90 7.49 -8.67 -0.06
N PHE A 91 6.23 -8.39 -0.36
CA PHE A 91 5.24 -7.98 0.62
C PHE A 91 4.80 -9.09 1.59
N ASP A 92 5.09 -10.37 1.28
CA ASP A 92 4.70 -11.51 2.11
C ASP A 92 5.20 -11.38 3.56
N GLN A 93 6.34 -10.70 3.77
CA GLN A 93 6.89 -10.44 5.10
C GLN A 93 5.97 -9.56 5.98
N TYR A 94 5.06 -8.78 5.38
CA TYR A 94 4.14 -7.90 6.09
C TYR A 94 2.77 -8.53 6.34
N LYS A 95 2.48 -9.72 5.78
CA LYS A 95 1.16 -10.37 5.87
C LYS A 95 0.65 -10.56 7.30
N THR A 96 1.55 -10.80 8.23
CA THR A 96 1.26 -11.01 9.65
C THR A 96 1.83 -9.89 10.53
N GLN A 97 2.19 -8.75 9.94
CA GLN A 97 2.81 -7.63 10.66
C GLN A 97 1.88 -6.40 10.72
N LEU A 98 0.91 -6.29 9.81
CA LEU A 98 0.03 -5.12 9.73
C LEU A 98 -0.85 -4.95 10.98
N ASP A 99 -1.19 -6.02 11.68
CA ASP A 99 -1.96 -5.99 12.92
C ASP A 99 -1.18 -5.34 14.07
N ASP A 100 0.11 -5.65 14.19
CA ASP A 100 1.02 -4.96 15.10
C ASP A 100 1.21 -3.49 14.71
N ASP A 101 1.38 -3.24 13.41
CA ASP A 101 1.59 -1.90 12.87
C ASP A 101 0.40 -1.00 13.22
N LEU A 102 -0.82 -1.48 12.97
CA LEU A 102 -2.06 -0.77 13.29
C LEU A 102 -2.21 -0.46 14.79
N GLN A 103 -1.83 -1.41 15.65
CA GLN A 103 -1.87 -1.22 17.12
C GLN A 103 -0.85 -0.18 17.60
N LYS A 104 0.31 -0.11 16.94
CA LYS A 104 1.37 0.84 17.26
C LYS A 104 1.16 2.21 16.58
N GLY A 105 0.32 2.28 15.55
CA GLY A 105 0.19 3.45 14.68
C GLY A 105 1.33 3.56 13.66
N GLU A 106 2.04 2.47 13.40
CA GLU A 106 3.10 2.42 12.38
C GLU A 106 2.46 2.26 11.00
N LEU A 107 2.80 3.14 10.07
CA LEU A 107 2.20 3.14 8.72
C LEU A 107 3.22 2.85 7.62
N ASN A 108 4.49 2.65 7.97
CA ASN A 108 5.59 2.54 7.02
C ASN A 108 5.43 1.36 6.05
N HIS A 109 5.01 0.18 6.52
CA HIS A 109 4.82 -0.98 5.63
C HIS A 109 3.66 -0.77 4.64
N ALA A 110 2.54 -0.20 5.10
CA ALA A 110 1.41 0.12 4.21
C ALA A 110 1.82 1.17 3.15
N PHE A 111 2.53 2.23 3.56
CA PHE A 111 3.02 3.25 2.64
C PHE A 111 4.09 2.70 1.68
N TYR A 112 4.94 1.79 2.13
CA TYR A 112 5.91 1.11 1.28
C TYR A 112 5.21 0.35 0.14
N ILE A 113 4.23 -0.49 0.47
CA ILE A 113 3.41 -1.23 -0.53
C ILE A 113 2.77 -0.25 -1.52
N PHE A 114 2.19 0.86 -1.02
CA PHE A 114 1.59 1.88 -1.88
C PHE A 114 2.61 2.58 -2.79
N ASN A 115 3.81 2.86 -2.30
CA ASN A 115 4.87 3.46 -3.08
C ASN A 115 5.37 2.51 -4.17
N VAL A 116 5.46 1.20 -3.90
CA VAL A 116 5.73 0.20 -4.94
C VAL A 116 4.61 0.18 -5.98
N TYR A 117 3.35 0.22 -5.57
CA TYR A 117 2.23 0.35 -6.51
C TYR A 117 2.34 1.61 -7.38
N GLN A 118 2.65 2.77 -6.80
CA GLN A 118 2.88 4.01 -7.57
C GLN A 118 4.04 3.89 -8.57
N LYS A 119 5.14 3.25 -8.17
CA LYS A 119 6.26 2.96 -9.07
C LYS A 119 5.78 2.15 -10.27
N ARG A 120 5.05 1.04 -10.04
CA ARG A 120 4.52 0.19 -11.11
C ARG A 120 3.54 0.92 -12.02
N TYR A 121 2.69 1.77 -11.44
CA TYR A 121 1.81 2.65 -12.19
C TYR A 121 2.61 3.55 -13.15
N ASN A 122 3.65 4.22 -12.65
CA ASN A 122 4.50 5.11 -13.46
C ASN A 122 5.25 4.35 -14.57
N GLU A 123 5.85 3.20 -14.24
CA GLU A 123 6.54 2.34 -15.22
C GLU A 123 5.60 1.90 -16.34
N ARG A 124 4.36 1.54 -15.99
CA ARG A 124 3.34 1.13 -16.95
C ARG A 124 2.93 2.28 -17.87
N ILE A 125 2.66 3.47 -17.32
CA ILE A 125 2.33 4.65 -18.13
C ILE A 125 3.46 4.95 -19.11
N LYS A 126 4.72 4.96 -18.64
CA LYS A 126 5.88 5.19 -19.50
C LYS A 126 5.96 4.15 -20.63
N TYR A 127 5.85 2.87 -20.31
CA TYR A 127 5.91 1.80 -21.30
C TYR A 127 4.76 1.88 -22.31
N SER A 128 3.53 2.17 -21.86
CA SER A 128 2.37 2.35 -22.74
C SER A 128 2.56 3.52 -23.71
N LEU A 129 3.12 4.65 -23.25
CA LEU A 129 3.45 5.78 -24.12
C LEU A 129 4.52 5.42 -25.17
N GLU A 130 5.46 4.53 -24.85
CA GLU A 130 6.43 4.01 -25.82
C GLU A 130 5.78 3.07 -26.85
N GLN A 131 4.67 2.41 -26.50
CA GLN A 131 3.95 1.52 -27.42
C GLN A 131 2.97 2.25 -28.33
N VAL A 132 2.40 3.39 -27.92
CA VAL A 132 1.30 4.07 -28.65
C VAL A 132 1.67 4.44 -30.09
N ASN A 133 2.96 4.72 -30.36
CA ASN A 133 3.44 5.11 -31.69
C ASN A 133 3.81 3.91 -32.57
N LYS A 134 3.65 2.68 -32.09
CA LYS A 134 3.94 1.47 -32.87
C LYS A 134 2.74 1.08 -33.71
N SER A 135 3.00 0.42 -34.84
CA SER A 135 1.95 -0.15 -35.68
C SER A 135 1.34 -1.37 -34.97
N PHE A 136 0.01 -1.43 -34.93
CA PHE A 136 -0.74 -2.54 -34.38
C PHE A 136 -1.46 -3.29 -35.50
N ASP A 137 -1.36 -4.61 -35.49
CA ASP A 137 -2.07 -5.49 -36.43
C ASP A 137 -3.39 -5.93 -35.82
N PHE A 138 -4.45 -5.18 -36.11
CA PHE A 138 -5.81 -5.48 -35.65
C PHE A 138 -6.49 -6.62 -36.43
N SER A 139 -5.80 -7.27 -37.37
CA SER A 139 -6.34 -8.44 -38.07
C SER A 139 -6.22 -9.74 -37.26
N GLN A 140 -5.45 -9.72 -36.16
CA GLN A 140 -5.28 -10.89 -35.28
C GLN A 140 -6.52 -11.13 -34.41
N LYS A 141 -6.85 -12.41 -34.23
CA LYS A 141 -7.93 -12.85 -33.33
C LYS A 141 -7.43 -12.90 -31.90
N GLU A 142 -7.32 -11.74 -31.28
CA GLU A 142 -6.97 -11.61 -29.87
C GLU A 142 -8.23 -11.44 -29.02
N SER A 143 -8.19 -11.91 -27.78
CA SER A 143 -9.29 -11.79 -26.82
C SER A 143 -8.82 -11.02 -25.59
N PHE A 144 -9.55 -9.98 -25.23
CA PHE A 144 -9.34 -9.26 -23.98
C PHE A 144 -10.20 -9.85 -22.86
N MET A 145 -9.62 -9.98 -21.67
CA MET A 145 -10.34 -10.39 -20.47
C MET A 145 -10.48 -9.21 -19.52
N PHE A 146 -11.72 -8.72 -19.39
CA PHE A 146 -12.05 -7.55 -18.59
C PHE A 146 -11.85 -7.75 -17.08
N ASN A 147 -12.41 -8.83 -16.54
CA ASN A 147 -12.21 -9.18 -15.13
C ASN A 147 -11.01 -10.13 -14.99
N ARG A 148 -9.99 -9.69 -14.26
CA ARG A 148 -8.75 -10.46 -14.02
C ARG A 148 -8.52 -10.74 -12.54
N GLU A 149 -9.53 -10.57 -11.70
CA GLU A 149 -9.44 -10.75 -10.25
C GLU A 149 -8.90 -12.11 -9.83
N ASP A 150 -9.17 -13.16 -10.62
CA ASP A 150 -8.76 -14.54 -10.33
C ASP A 150 -7.50 -14.98 -11.08
N GLN A 151 -6.89 -14.10 -11.89
CA GLN A 151 -5.74 -14.47 -12.71
C GLN A 151 -4.42 -14.44 -11.95
N PRO A 152 -3.40 -15.19 -12.38
CA PRO A 152 -2.05 -15.02 -11.85
C PRO A 152 -1.57 -13.57 -11.99
N TRP A 153 -0.82 -13.10 -10.98
CA TRP A 153 -0.09 -11.84 -11.08
C TRP A 153 0.94 -11.92 -12.20
N VAL A 154 1.05 -10.84 -12.97
CA VAL A 154 1.98 -10.74 -14.10
C VAL A 154 3.44 -10.74 -13.63
N SER A 155 4.33 -11.27 -14.46
CA SER A 155 5.76 -11.39 -14.12
C SER A 155 6.58 -10.17 -14.56
N SER A 156 6.07 -9.35 -15.48
CA SER A 156 6.79 -8.18 -16.01
C SER A 156 5.84 -7.02 -16.37
N VAL A 157 6.39 -5.80 -16.40
CA VAL A 157 5.67 -4.59 -16.83
C VAL A 157 5.22 -4.70 -18.30
N ALA A 158 5.98 -5.37 -19.15
CA ALA A 158 5.59 -5.58 -20.54
C ALA A 158 4.31 -6.44 -20.64
N ASP A 159 4.20 -7.48 -19.81
CA ASP A 159 3.00 -8.31 -19.77
C ASP A 159 1.79 -7.54 -19.21
N SER A 160 1.99 -6.68 -18.19
CA SER A 160 0.99 -5.74 -17.69
C SER A 160 0.41 -4.81 -18.76
N VAL A 161 1.24 -4.39 -19.73
CA VAL A 161 0.81 -3.45 -20.79
C VAL A 161 0.12 -4.16 -21.95
N LYS A 162 0.56 -5.37 -22.35
CA LYS A 162 -0.12 -6.17 -23.37
C LYS A 162 -1.62 -6.33 -23.06
N LEU A 163 -1.94 -6.51 -21.79
CA LEU A 163 -3.31 -6.65 -21.32
C LEU A 163 -4.17 -5.39 -21.57
N LEU A 164 -3.59 -4.19 -21.53
CA LEU A 164 -4.32 -2.94 -21.73
C LEU A 164 -4.45 -2.55 -23.21
N ILE A 165 -3.45 -2.86 -24.04
CA ILE A 165 -3.52 -2.58 -25.48
C ILE A 165 -4.73 -3.31 -26.10
N LEU A 166 -4.99 -4.52 -25.64
CA LEU A 166 -6.18 -5.30 -26.03
C LEU A 166 -7.51 -4.62 -25.62
N ILE A 167 -7.53 -3.80 -24.57
CA ILE A 167 -8.72 -3.03 -24.15
C ILE A 167 -9.08 -1.97 -25.19
N TYR A 168 -8.08 -1.17 -25.59
CA TYR A 168 -8.27 -0.08 -26.55
C TYR A 168 -8.45 -0.58 -27.99
N ALA A 169 -8.01 -1.80 -28.30
CA ALA A 169 -8.20 -2.43 -29.60
C ALA A 169 -9.61 -3.03 -29.79
N ILE A 170 -10.28 -3.43 -28.70
CA ILE A 170 -11.52 -4.22 -28.74
C ILE A 170 -12.76 -3.41 -28.32
N LEU A 171 -12.58 -2.31 -27.56
CA LEU A 171 -13.68 -1.40 -27.24
C LEU A 171 -13.75 -0.27 -28.28
N PRO A 172 -14.87 -0.11 -29.01
CA PRO A 172 -15.07 1.00 -29.95
C PRO A 172 -15.18 2.36 -29.25
#